data_AF-A0A8T5SU29-F1
#
_entry.id   AF-A0A8T5SU29-F1
#
_cell.length_a   1.000
_cell.length_b   1.000
_cell.length_c   1.000
_cell.angle_alpha   90.00
_cell.angle_beta   90.00
_cell.angle_gamma   90.00
#
_symmetry.space_group_name_H-M   'P 1'
#
loop_
_entity.id
_entity.type
_entity.pdbx_description
1 polymer ?
#
loop_
_entity_poly.entity_id
_entity_poly.type
_entity_poly.pdbx_seq_one_letter_code
_entity_poly.pdbx_strand_id
1 'polypeptide(L)'
;MSIKVYANVAGFFVYDSNEMLKEFIAYPNEAEKIAARIHNLSVYTISDELESILKEVQDEIIETNSADVINYIRSKGKKAELSVNSEFYQRFLTHLFTTLNQQNYLADEKEYQMLVRAVGISLSKKRVAHSSQRVDKNVVHAILSMDDKNSRSLEDALSIWENCNDFLDLGTETLETGKR
;
A
#
# COMPACT_ATOMS: atom_id res chain seq x y z
N MET A 1 -14.42 12.93 -22.09
CA MET A 1 -15.21 12.17 -21.10
C MET A 1 -14.27 11.78 -19.98
N SER A 2 -14.76 11.65 -18.75
CA SER A 2 -13.95 11.18 -17.62
C SER A 2 -14.52 9.88 -17.06
N ILE A 3 -13.61 8.97 -16.72
CA ILE A 3 -13.89 7.75 -15.97
C ILE A 3 -13.41 7.97 -14.55
N LYS A 4 -14.14 7.43 -13.58
CA LYS A 4 -13.78 7.54 -12.17
C LYS A 4 -13.28 6.18 -11.68
N VAL A 5 -12.04 6.14 -11.18
CA VAL A 5 -11.42 4.94 -10.60
C VAL A 5 -11.19 5.20 -9.12
N TYR A 6 -12.04 4.63 -8.26
CA TYR A 6 -11.92 4.80 -6.81
C TYR A 6 -11.29 3.59 -6.16
N ALA A 7 -10.24 3.85 -5.39
CA ALA A 7 -9.50 2.85 -4.63
C ALA A 7 -10.06 2.74 -3.21
N ASN A 8 -10.23 1.49 -2.76
CA ASN A 8 -10.61 1.13 -1.41
C ASN A 8 -9.78 -0.08 -0.94
N VAL A 9 -9.87 -0.38 0.35
CA VAL A 9 -9.33 -1.63 0.94
C VAL A 9 -9.88 -2.88 0.25
N ALA A 10 -11.10 -2.83 -0.27
CA ALA A 10 -11.71 -3.93 -1.01
C ALA A 10 -11.20 -4.10 -2.45
N GLY A 11 -10.56 -3.09 -3.04
CA GLY A 11 -10.16 -3.10 -4.45
C GLY A 11 -10.44 -1.78 -5.18
N PHE A 12 -10.66 -1.88 -6.49
CA PHE A 12 -10.95 -0.72 -7.36
C PHE A 12 -12.38 -0.74 -7.86
N PHE A 13 -13.02 0.43 -7.85
CA PHE A 13 -14.34 0.68 -8.40
C PHE A 13 -14.21 1.58 -9.62
N VAL A 14 -14.70 1.12 -10.76
CA VAL A 14 -14.64 1.83 -12.03
C VAL A 14 -16.05 2.30 -12.40
N TYR A 15 -16.23 3.61 -12.48
CA TYR A 15 -17.47 4.25 -12.90
C TYR A 15 -17.28 4.96 -14.24
N ASP A 16 -18.32 4.92 -15.06
CA ASP A 16 -18.34 5.68 -16.30
C ASP A 16 -18.67 7.16 -16.11
N SER A 17 -18.76 7.88 -17.22
CA SER A 17 -19.14 9.30 -17.24
C SER A 17 -20.56 9.56 -16.72
N ASN A 18 -21.43 8.55 -16.71
CA ASN A 18 -22.80 8.63 -16.21
C ASN A 18 -22.90 8.21 -14.74
N GLU A 19 -21.76 8.05 -14.05
CA GLU A 19 -21.69 7.64 -12.65
C GLU A 19 -22.25 6.24 -12.38
N MET A 20 -22.33 5.39 -13.42
CA MET A 20 -22.74 4.00 -13.31
C MET A 20 -21.52 3.11 -13.08
N LEU A 21 -21.62 2.19 -12.12
CA LEU A 21 -20.56 1.22 -11.85
C LEU A 21 -20.42 0.29 -13.06
N LYS A 22 -19.28 0.37 -13.74
CA LYS A 22 -18.94 -0.52 -14.86
C LYS A 22 -18.29 -1.80 -14.35
N GLU A 23 -17.33 -1.66 -13.44
CA GLU A 23 -16.52 -2.78 -12.99
C GLU A 23 -16.11 -2.59 -11.53
N PHE A 24 -16.08 -3.70 -10.79
CA PHE A 24 -15.46 -3.79 -9.48
C PHE A 24 -14.37 -4.86 -9.52
N ILE A 25 -13.12 -4.44 -9.37
CA ILE A 25 -11.97 -5.34 -9.32
C ILE A 25 -11.63 -5.58 -7.85
N ALA A 26 -12.12 -6.69 -7.33
CA ALA A 26 -11.93 -7.08 -5.94
C ALA A 26 -10.49 -7.57 -5.67
N TYR A 27 -9.94 -7.16 -4.53
CA TYR A 27 -8.76 -7.83 -4.00
C TYR A 27 -9.13 -9.18 -3.39
N PRO A 28 -8.16 -10.10 -3.21
CA PRO A 28 -8.39 -11.29 -2.41
C PRO A 28 -8.82 -10.89 -1.00
N ASN A 29 -9.86 -11.52 -0.44
CA ASN A 29 -10.35 -11.25 0.92
C ASN A 29 -9.41 -11.83 2.00
N GLU A 30 -8.14 -11.43 1.93
CA GLU A 30 -7.07 -11.82 2.83
C GLU A 30 -6.24 -10.57 3.13
N ALA A 31 -6.19 -10.19 4.42
CA ALA A 31 -5.62 -8.91 4.84
C ALA A 31 -4.16 -8.71 4.41
N GLU A 32 -3.36 -9.77 4.43
CA GLU A 32 -1.94 -9.72 4.03
C GLU A 32 -1.77 -9.49 2.53
N LYS A 33 -2.60 -10.12 1.71
CA LYS A 33 -2.61 -9.94 0.25
C LYS A 33 -3.06 -8.53 -0.14
N ILE A 34 -4.12 -8.03 0.49
CA ILE A 34 -4.57 -6.64 0.30
C ILE A 34 -3.46 -5.67 0.69
N ALA A 35 -2.86 -5.84 1.87
CA ALA A 35 -1.78 -4.99 2.34
C ALA A 35 -0.57 -5.03 1.40
N ALA A 36 -0.24 -6.19 0.82
CA ALA A 36 0.80 -6.32 -0.20
C ALA A 36 0.49 -5.50 -1.45
N ARG A 37 -0.74 -5.60 -1.98
CA ARG A 37 -1.18 -4.83 -3.17
C ARG A 37 -1.12 -3.32 -2.91
N ILE A 38 -1.64 -2.85 -1.78
CA ILE A 38 -1.58 -1.42 -1.40
C ILE A 38 -0.14 -0.96 -1.21
N HIS A 39 0.70 -1.76 -0.56
CA HIS A 39 2.12 -1.44 -0.39
C HIS A 39 2.85 -1.35 -1.74
N ASN A 40 2.61 -2.30 -2.64
CA ASN A 40 3.24 -2.34 -3.95
C ASN A 40 2.84 -1.15 -4.82
N LEU A 41 1.57 -0.75 -4.77
CA LEU A 41 1.11 0.43 -5.47
C LEU A 41 1.78 1.70 -4.92
N SER A 42 1.81 1.88 -3.60
CA SER A 42 2.35 3.09 -2.96
C SER A 42 3.87 3.23 -3.04
N VAL A 43 4.61 2.12 -2.97
CA VAL A 43 6.09 2.14 -2.92
C VAL A 43 6.71 1.88 -4.29
N TYR A 44 6.20 0.90 -5.02
CA TYR A 44 6.82 0.43 -6.27
C TYR A 44 6.05 0.88 -7.51
N THR A 45 4.87 1.49 -7.36
CA THR A 45 4.01 1.88 -8.49
C THR A 45 3.66 0.66 -9.36
N ILE A 46 3.30 -0.46 -8.72
CA ILE A 46 2.92 -1.72 -9.38
C ILE A 46 1.48 -2.08 -9.01
N SER A 47 0.63 -2.33 -10.02
CA SER A 47 -0.71 -2.90 -9.86
C SER A 47 -1.18 -3.55 -11.16
N ASP A 48 -1.46 -4.85 -11.10
CA ASP A 48 -1.99 -5.61 -12.24
C ASP A 48 -3.44 -5.22 -12.55
N GLU A 49 -4.21 -4.87 -11.52
CA GLU A 49 -5.61 -4.45 -11.62
C GLU A 49 -5.74 -3.14 -12.38
N LEU A 50 -4.92 -2.14 -12.02
CA LEU A 50 -4.90 -0.88 -12.74
C LEU A 50 -4.38 -1.06 -14.17
N GLU A 51 -3.42 -1.98 -14.41
CA GLU A 51 -3.00 -2.30 -15.77
C GLU A 51 -4.16 -2.83 -16.62
N SER A 52 -5.02 -3.68 -16.04
CA SER A 52 -6.23 -4.17 -16.71
C SER A 52 -7.18 -3.03 -17.05
N ILE A 53 -7.51 -2.18 -16.07
CA ILE A 53 -8.40 -1.02 -16.27
C ILE A 53 -7.87 -0.10 -17.38
N LEU A 54 -6.57 0.19 -17.36
CA LEU A 54 -5.99 1.13 -18.30
C LEU A 54 -5.93 0.58 -19.73
N LYS A 55 -6.00 -0.74 -19.97
CA LYS A 55 -6.06 -1.27 -21.34
C LYS A 55 -7.36 -0.90 -22.05
N GLU A 56 -8.45 -0.78 -21.32
CA GLU A 56 -9.79 -0.51 -21.87
C GLU A 56 -10.07 0.98 -22.08
N VAL A 57 -9.41 1.85 -21.32
CA VAL A 57 -9.67 3.30 -21.33
C VAL A 57 -8.76 4.02 -22.33
N GLN A 58 -9.30 4.58 -23.43
CA GLN A 58 -8.54 5.42 -24.37
C GLN A 58 -9.02 6.87 -24.33
N ASP A 59 -8.08 7.82 -24.29
CA ASP A 59 -8.31 9.28 -24.42
C ASP A 59 -9.23 9.96 -23.37
N GLU A 60 -9.46 9.31 -22.23
CA GLU A 60 -10.24 9.86 -21.13
C GLU A 60 -9.37 10.37 -19.96
N ILE A 61 -9.86 11.38 -19.25
CA ILE A 61 -9.27 11.82 -17.98
C ILE A 61 -9.76 10.88 -16.89
N ILE A 62 -8.84 10.33 -16.10
CA ILE A 62 -9.19 9.42 -15.00
C ILE A 62 -9.23 10.20 -13.68
N GLU A 63 -10.42 10.28 -13.08
CA GLU A 63 -10.62 10.86 -11.76
C GLU A 63 -10.45 9.79 -10.68
N THR A 64 -9.70 10.07 -9.62
CA THR A 64 -9.48 9.10 -8.55
C THR A 64 -9.36 9.78 -7.18
N ASN A 65 -9.59 9.01 -6.11
CA ASN A 65 -9.45 9.46 -4.73
C ASN A 65 -8.05 9.23 -4.14
N SER A 66 -7.12 8.61 -4.89
CA SER A 66 -5.82 8.19 -4.37
C SER A 66 -4.66 8.78 -5.15
N ALA A 67 -3.72 9.41 -4.42
CA ALA A 67 -2.48 9.92 -5.00
C ALA A 67 -1.61 8.79 -5.58
N ASP A 68 -1.59 7.61 -4.94
CA ASP A 68 -0.83 6.46 -5.43
C ASP A 68 -1.37 5.96 -6.78
N VAL A 69 -2.69 5.98 -6.94
CA VAL A 69 -3.36 5.65 -8.22
C VAL A 69 -3.04 6.69 -9.28
N ILE A 70 -3.03 7.99 -8.94
CA ILE A 70 -2.61 9.05 -9.87
C ILE A 70 -1.18 8.82 -10.35
N ASN A 71 -0.26 8.52 -9.42
CA ASN A 71 1.15 8.29 -9.74
C ASN A 71 1.29 7.09 -10.69
N TYR A 72 0.55 6.01 -10.43
CA TYR A 72 0.49 4.86 -11.33
C TYR A 72 -0.04 5.21 -12.72
N ILE A 73 -1.20 5.86 -12.80
CA ILE A 73 -1.81 6.19 -14.09
C ILE A 73 -0.92 7.12 -14.92
N ARG A 74 -0.28 8.10 -14.27
CA ARG A 74 0.65 9.03 -14.91
C ARG A 74 1.94 8.35 -15.37
N SER A 75 2.44 7.36 -14.63
CA SER A 75 3.62 6.57 -15.06
C SER A 75 3.33 5.76 -16.32
N LYS A 76 2.05 5.46 -16.60
CA LYS A 76 1.56 4.84 -17.84
C LYS A 76 1.21 5.85 -18.94
N GLY A 77 1.56 7.13 -18.76
CA GLY A 77 1.37 8.18 -19.76
C GLY A 77 -0.07 8.68 -19.91
N LYS A 78 -0.96 8.38 -18.96
CA LYS A 78 -2.37 8.81 -19.00
C LYS A 78 -2.64 10.00 -18.09
N LYS A 79 -3.70 10.74 -18.42
CA LYS A 79 -4.14 11.90 -17.64
C LYS A 79 -4.98 11.44 -16.44
N ALA A 80 -4.60 11.90 -15.25
CA ALA A 80 -5.32 11.61 -14.02
C ALA A 80 -5.42 12.82 -13.10
N GLU A 81 -6.56 12.94 -12.43
CA GLU A 81 -6.92 14.04 -11.52
C GLU A 81 -7.45 13.51 -10.18
N LEU A 82 -7.23 14.28 -9.13
CA LEU A 82 -7.64 13.94 -7.78
C LEU A 82 -9.04 14.48 -7.49
N SER A 83 -9.98 13.62 -7.11
CA SER A 83 -11.39 13.95 -6.91
C SER A 83 -11.89 13.63 -5.49
N VAL A 84 -11.10 13.91 -4.45
CA VAL A 84 -11.46 13.56 -3.04
C VAL A 84 -12.61 14.40 -2.48
N ASN A 85 -12.85 15.59 -3.05
CA ASN A 85 -13.88 16.51 -2.59
C ASN A 85 -15.11 16.57 -3.52
N SER A 86 -15.24 15.61 -4.45
CA SER A 86 -16.39 15.58 -5.35
C SER A 86 -17.64 15.09 -4.61
N GLU A 87 -18.81 15.64 -4.97
CA GLU A 87 -20.10 15.15 -4.45
C GLU A 87 -20.30 13.66 -4.74
N PHE A 88 -19.84 13.22 -5.91
CA PHE A 88 -19.91 11.82 -6.29
C PHE A 88 -19.06 10.92 -5.37
N TYR A 89 -17.85 11.34 -4.99
CA TYR A 89 -17.02 10.58 -4.06
C TYR A 89 -17.69 10.47 -2.67
N GLN A 90 -18.35 11.53 -2.21
CA GLN A 90 -19.12 11.47 -0.96
C GLN A 90 -20.29 10.49 -1.06
N ARG A 91 -21.05 10.50 -2.17
CA ARG A 91 -22.10 9.50 -2.44
C ARG A 91 -21.53 8.08 -2.47
N PHE A 92 -20.39 7.89 -3.13
CA PHE A 92 -19.69 6.61 -3.17
C PHE A 92 -19.37 6.09 -1.76
N LEU A 93 -18.84 6.92 -0.88
CA LEU A 93 -18.54 6.53 0.51
C LEU A 93 -19.80 6.10 1.27
N THR A 94 -20.91 6.83 1.11
CA THR A 94 -22.19 6.48 1.75
C THR A 94 -22.76 5.14 1.25
N HIS A 95 -22.56 4.81 -0.03
CA HIS A 95 -23.13 3.60 -0.65
C HIS A 95 -22.15 2.44 -0.73
N LEU A 96 -20.90 2.62 -0.30
CA LEU A 96 -19.81 1.65 -0.42
C LEU A 96 -20.22 0.27 0.10
N PHE A 97 -20.81 0.21 1.29
CA PHE A 97 -21.24 -1.05 1.90
C PHE A 97 -22.33 -1.75 1.11
N THR A 98 -23.32 -0.99 0.65
CA THR A 98 -24.39 -1.52 -0.19
C THR A 98 -23.81 -2.10 -1.48
N THR A 99 -22.85 -1.42 -2.10
CA THR A 99 -22.15 -1.92 -3.29
C THR A 99 -21.35 -3.18 -2.98
N LEU A 100 -20.58 -3.23 -1.90
CA LEU A 100 -19.78 -4.40 -1.52
C LEU A 100 -20.64 -5.64 -1.24
N ASN A 101 -21.80 -5.45 -0.60
CA ASN A 101 -22.77 -6.52 -0.35
C ASN A 101 -23.40 -7.01 -1.67
N GLN A 102 -23.81 -6.09 -2.55
CA GLN A 102 -24.34 -6.44 -3.88
C GLN A 102 -23.35 -7.23 -4.74
N GLN A 103 -22.05 -6.98 -4.58
CA GLN A 103 -20.98 -7.72 -5.26
C GLN A 103 -20.60 -9.03 -4.54
N ASN A 104 -21.30 -9.43 -3.48
CA ASN A 104 -21.01 -10.59 -2.64
C ASN A 104 -19.56 -10.60 -2.10
N TYR A 105 -18.96 -9.41 -1.90
CA TYR A 105 -17.59 -9.31 -1.40
C TYR A 105 -17.54 -9.45 0.13
N LEU A 106 -18.50 -8.82 0.83
CA LEU A 106 -18.65 -8.86 2.28
C LEU A 106 -20.13 -8.93 2.65
N ALA A 107 -20.44 -9.64 3.73
CA ALA A 107 -21.82 -9.85 4.16
C ALA A 107 -22.40 -8.63 4.89
N ASP A 108 -21.59 -7.95 5.70
CA ASP A 108 -22.04 -6.82 6.51
C ASP A 108 -20.94 -5.78 6.78
N GLU A 109 -21.35 -4.67 7.37
CA GLU A 109 -20.45 -3.57 7.74
C GLU A 109 -19.42 -3.97 8.81
N LYS A 110 -19.76 -4.90 9.71
CA LYS A 110 -18.85 -5.36 10.76
C LYS A 110 -17.69 -6.15 10.17
N GLU A 111 -17.95 -6.98 9.17
CA GLU A 111 -16.94 -7.73 8.43
C GLU A 111 -15.97 -6.79 7.72
N TYR A 112 -16.49 -5.74 7.08
CA TYR A 112 -15.65 -4.69 6.49
C TYR A 112 -14.77 -3.99 7.53
N GLN A 113 -15.32 -3.61 8.68
CA GLN A 113 -14.53 -2.96 9.74
C GLN A 113 -13.42 -3.89 10.26
N MET A 114 -13.69 -5.19 10.40
CA MET A 114 -12.67 -6.19 10.76
C MET A 114 -11.59 -6.31 9.68
N LEU A 115 -11.99 -6.34 8.41
CA LEU A 115 -11.07 -6.38 7.27
C LEU A 115 -10.16 -5.14 7.25
N VAL A 116 -10.75 -3.93 7.34
CA VAL A 116 -10.00 -2.66 7.38
C VAL A 116 -8.98 -2.67 8.51
N ARG A 117 -9.37 -3.14 9.71
CA ARG A 117 -8.46 -3.25 10.85
C ARG A 117 -7.32 -4.22 10.58
N ALA A 118 -7.62 -5.42 10.08
CA ALA A 118 -6.62 -6.44 9.79
C ALA A 118 -5.64 -6.00 8.69
N VAL A 119 -6.16 -5.35 7.65
CA VAL A 119 -5.35 -4.75 6.57
C VAL A 119 -4.48 -3.63 7.13
N GLY A 120 -5.01 -2.75 7.98
CA GLY A 120 -4.25 -1.68 8.61
C GLY A 120 -3.06 -2.18 9.42
N ILE A 121 -3.25 -3.26 10.20
CA ILE A 121 -2.17 -3.93 10.94
C ILE A 121 -1.12 -4.51 9.98
N SER A 122 -1.56 -5.24 8.96
CA SER A 122 -0.68 -5.91 7.99
C SER A 122 0.13 -4.91 7.16
N LEU A 123 -0.51 -3.82 6.72
CA LEU A 123 0.14 -2.73 6.00
C LEU A 123 1.16 -2.00 6.87
N SER A 124 0.83 -1.78 8.14
CA SER A 124 1.76 -1.18 9.10
C SER A 124 3.00 -2.06 9.29
N LYS A 125 2.84 -3.38 9.47
CA LYS A 125 3.96 -4.34 9.53
C LYS A 125 4.85 -4.25 8.28
N LYS A 126 4.26 -4.26 7.08
CA LYS A 126 5.01 -4.11 5.82
C LYS A 126 5.78 -2.80 5.74
N ARG A 127 5.17 -1.68 6.12
CA ARG A 127 5.82 -0.36 6.11
C ARG A 127 6.96 -0.28 7.12
N VAL A 128 6.80 -0.86 8.30
CA VAL A 128 7.87 -0.93 9.32
C VAL A 128 9.04 -1.77 8.80
N ALA A 129 8.77 -2.94 8.24
CA ALA A 129 9.80 -3.82 7.66
C ALA A 129 10.55 -3.14 6.49
N HIS A 130 9.84 -2.50 5.57
CA HIS A 130 10.47 -1.72 4.50
C HIS A 130 11.30 -0.55 5.04
N SER A 131 10.81 0.12 6.09
CA SER A 131 11.55 1.21 6.74
C SER A 131 12.79 0.73 7.49
N SER A 132 12.80 -0.47 8.07
CA SER A 132 13.98 -1.02 8.75
C SER A 132 15.08 -1.45 7.78
N GLN A 133 14.73 -1.75 6.53
CA GLN A 133 15.70 -2.11 5.48
C GLN A 133 16.43 -0.89 4.88
N ARG A 134 16.12 0.34 5.32
CA ARG A 134 16.79 1.53 4.78
C ARG A 134 18.20 1.66 5.34
N VAL A 135 19.18 1.72 4.42
CA VAL A 135 20.62 1.80 4.70
C VAL A 135 20.99 3.03 5.53
N ASP A 136 20.24 4.13 5.41
CA ASP A 136 20.43 5.36 6.18
C ASP A 136 20.34 5.15 7.69
N LYS A 137 19.49 4.23 8.16
CA LYS A 137 19.39 3.88 9.59
C LYS A 137 20.66 3.22 10.10
N ASN A 138 21.30 2.37 9.32
CA ASN A 138 22.55 1.72 9.72
C ASN A 138 23.67 2.76 9.85
N VAL A 139 23.71 3.74 8.94
CA VAL A 139 24.65 4.87 9.01
C VAL A 139 24.39 5.74 10.25
N VAL A 140 23.12 6.06 10.54
CA VAL A 140 22.77 6.84 11.74
C VAL A 140 23.13 6.10 13.03
N HIS A 141 22.83 4.80 13.12
CA HIS A 141 23.21 4.01 14.30
C HIS A 141 24.73 3.89 14.45
N ALA A 142 25.48 3.77 13.33
CA ALA A 142 26.95 3.76 13.36
C ALA A 142 27.55 5.09 13.83
N ILE A 143 26.99 6.23 13.40
CA ILE A 143 27.43 7.56 13.88
C ILE A 143 27.14 7.71 15.38
N LEU A 144 25.96 7.27 15.84
CA LEU A 144 25.59 7.35 17.25
C LEU A 144 26.42 6.41 18.14
N SER A 145 26.83 5.24 17.64
CA SER A 145 27.73 4.35 18.39
C SER A 145 29.17 4.87 18.43
N MET A 146 29.62 5.55 17.38
CA MET A 146 30.92 6.23 17.35
C MET A 146 30.99 7.45 18.29
N ASP A 147 29.88 8.16 18.49
CA ASP A 147 29.78 9.30 19.42
C ASP A 147 29.45 8.87 20.87
N ASP A 148 29.19 7.58 21.09
CA ASP A 148 29.03 7.04 22.43
C ASP A 148 30.40 7.01 23.14
N LYS A 149 30.55 7.90 24.13
CA LYS A 149 31.75 8.04 24.98
C LYS A 149 32.11 6.78 25.78
N ASN A 150 31.26 5.75 25.76
CA ASN A 150 31.53 4.44 26.34
C ASN A 150 32.13 3.43 25.36
N SER A 151 32.12 3.67 24.04
CA SER A 151 32.85 2.83 23.10
C SER A 151 34.35 3.14 23.24
N ARG A 152 35.13 2.17 23.73
CA ARG A 152 36.51 2.43 24.17
C ARG A 152 37.52 2.40 23.03
N SER A 153 37.11 2.12 21.79
CA SER A 153 37.96 2.20 20.61
C SER A 153 37.16 2.18 19.30
N LEU A 154 37.74 2.71 18.21
CA LEU A 154 37.23 2.57 16.84
C LEU A 154 37.06 1.09 16.43
N GLU A 155 37.87 0.20 16.98
CA GLU A 155 37.80 -1.25 16.78
C GLU A 155 36.54 -1.87 17.40
N ASP A 156 36.05 -1.37 18.54
CA ASP A 156 34.78 -1.81 19.12
C ASP A 156 33.59 -1.39 18.25
N ALA A 157 33.61 -0.16 17.73
CA ALA A 157 32.58 0.34 16.82
C ALA A 157 32.57 -0.42 15.48
N LEU A 158 33.74 -0.77 14.94
CA LEU A 158 33.88 -1.58 13.73
C LEU A 158 33.48 -3.05 13.96
N SER A 159 33.78 -3.63 15.12
CA SER A 159 33.38 -4.99 15.49
C SER A 159 31.86 -5.10 15.69
N ILE A 160 31.21 -4.07 16.24
CA ILE A 160 29.74 -3.97 16.28
C ILE A 160 29.18 -3.84 14.86
N TRP A 161 29.84 -3.09 13.96
CA TRP A 161 29.42 -2.92 12.57
C TRP A 161 29.55 -4.23 11.76
N GLU A 162 30.64 -4.98 11.93
CA GLU A 162 30.82 -6.30 11.32
C GLU A 162 29.77 -7.31 11.83
N ASN A 163 29.47 -7.32 13.14
CA ASN A 163 28.40 -8.13 13.73
C ASN A 163 26.98 -7.62 13.42
N CYS A 164 26.80 -6.37 12.97
CA CYS A 164 25.48 -5.86 12.57
C CYS A 164 24.98 -6.50 11.29
N ASN A 165 25.87 -6.98 10.42
CA ASN A 165 25.47 -7.82 9.29
C ASN A 165 24.90 -9.17 9.79
N ASP A 166 25.48 -9.76 10.85
CA ASP A 166 24.92 -10.97 11.48
C ASP A 166 23.57 -10.69 12.18
N PHE A 167 23.34 -9.47 12.68
CA PHE A 167 22.04 -9.06 13.25
C PHE A 167 20.94 -8.92 12.18
N LEU A 168 21.30 -8.54 10.95
CA LEU A 168 20.40 -8.54 9.81
C LEU A 168 20.07 -9.97 9.37
N ASP A 169 21.04 -10.88 9.38
CA ASP A 169 20.82 -12.30 9.09
C ASP A 169 19.96 -12.98 10.16
N LEU A 170 20.21 -12.72 11.45
CA LEU A 170 19.38 -13.18 12.56
C LEU A 170 17.94 -12.62 12.50
N GLY A 171 17.78 -11.35 12.12
CA GLY A 171 16.47 -10.74 11.93
C GLY A 171 15.69 -11.37 10.78
N THR A 172 16.39 -11.74 9.71
CA THR A 172 15.81 -12.38 8.52
C THR A 172 15.47 -13.84 8.81
N GLU A 173 16.35 -14.59 9.48
CA GLU A 173 16.11 -15.99 9.88
C GLU A 173 14.99 -16.12 10.91
N THR A 174 14.89 -15.20 11.87
CA THR A 174 13.78 -15.17 12.85
C THR A 174 12.44 -14.83 12.19
N LEU A 175 12.44 -13.97 11.16
CA LEU A 175 11.25 -13.61 10.40
C LEU A 175 10.80 -14.72 9.43
N GLU A 176 11.74 -15.51 8.89
CA GLU A 176 11.44 -16.62 7.96
C GLU A 176 11.11 -17.94 8.68
N THR A 177 11.71 -18.22 9.84
CA THR A 177 11.57 -19.52 10.53
C THR A 177 10.78 -19.45 11.84
N GLY A 178 10.59 -18.25 12.40
CA GLY A 178 9.81 -18.03 13.63
C GLY A 178 10.43 -18.63 14.90
N LYS A 179 11.68 -19.10 14.87
CA LYS A 179 12.40 -19.59 16.05
C LYS A 179 13.54 -18.65 16.43
N ARG A 180 13.68 -18.45 17.74
CA ARG A 180 14.80 -17.76 18.38
C ARG A 180 15.96 -18.71 18.61
#